data_AF-A0A1I3ELZ1-F1
#
_entry.id   AF-A0A1I3ELZ1-F1
#
_cell.length_a   1.000
_cell.length_b   1.000
_cell.length_c   1.000
_cell.angle_alpha   90.00
_cell.angle_beta   90.00
_cell.angle_gamma   90.00
#
_symmetry.space_group_name_H-M   'P 1'
#
loop_
_entity.id
_entity.type
_entity.pdbx_description
1 polymer ?
#
loop_
_entity_poly.entity_id
_entity_poly.type
_entity_poly.pdbx_seq_one_letter_code
_entity_poly.pdbx_strand_id
1 'polypeptide(L)' 'MRKRSEPHTFEQQLDAQRLRLEKELSGLSEGSERDAVAARIEQLQIAAAMYDFLMPRDEAATSH' A
#
# COMPACT_ATOMS: atom_id res chain seq x y z
N MET A 1 -1.12 -16.71 26.42
CA MET A 1 -0.07 -16.27 25.46
C MET A 1 -0.71 -15.28 24.49
N ARG A 2 -0.45 -13.97 24.61
CA ARG A 2 -1.03 -12.98 23.68
C ARG A 2 -0.38 -13.17 22.31
N LYS A 3 -1.14 -13.57 21.30
CA LYS A 3 -0.70 -13.50 19.90
C LYS A 3 -0.38 -12.02 19.62
N ARG A 4 0.90 -11.67 19.59
CA ARG A 4 1.31 -10.42 18.94
C ARG A 4 1.07 -10.68 17.46
N SER A 5 0.08 -10.00 16.88
CA SER A 5 -0.05 -9.91 15.44
C SER A 5 1.33 -9.55 14.89
N GLU A 6 1.81 -10.28 13.88
CA GLU A 6 3.07 -9.91 13.23
C GLU A 6 3.04 -8.43 12.85
N PRO A 7 4.17 -7.72 12.92
CA PRO A 7 4.25 -6.34 12.44
C PRO A 7 3.73 -6.31 11.01
N HIS A 8 2.82 -5.38 10.69
CA HIS A 8 2.34 -5.26 9.32
C HIS A 8 3.54 -5.07 8.38
N THR A 9 3.63 -5.90 7.35
CA THR A 9 4.65 -5.74 6.31
C THR A 9 4.44 -4.39 5.59
N PHE A 10 5.48 -3.90 4.93
CA PHE A 10 5.42 -2.65 4.19
C PHE A 10 4.29 -2.67 3.14
N GLU A 11 4.13 -3.79 2.43
CA GLU A 11 3.03 -4.04 1.47
C GLU A 11 1.66 -3.97 2.15
N GLN A 12 1.49 -4.59 3.31
CA GLN A 12 0.23 -4.55 4.06
C GLN A 12 -0.14 -3.13 4.50
N GLN A 13 0.85 -2.30 4.84
CA GLN A 13 0.64 -0.90 5.18
C GLN A 13 0.25 -0.06 3.95
N LEU A 14 0.92 -0.28 2.81
CA LEU A 14 0.61 0.33 1.52
C LEU A 14 -0.82 0.02 1.09
N ASP A 15 -1.23 -1.25 1.14
CA ASP A 15 -2.57 -1.68 0.77
C ASP A 15 -3.65 -1.14 1.71
N ALA A 16 -3.42 -1.17 3.02
CA ALA A 16 -4.35 -0.60 3.99
C ALA A 16 -4.55 0.91 3.77
N GLN A 17 -3.47 1.63 3.46
CA GLN A 17 -3.54 3.05 3.16
C GLN A 17 -4.26 3.32 1.82
N ARG A 18 -3.97 2.53 0.78
CA ARG A 18 -4.64 2.61 -0.52
C ARG A 18 -6.14 2.39 -0.38
N LEU A 19 -6.56 1.30 0.27
CA LEU A 19 -7.97 0.96 0.47
C LEU A 19 -8.74 2.06 1.23
N ARG A 20 -8.08 2.68 2.22
CA ARG A 20 -8.65 3.81 2.94
C ARG A 20 -8.90 5.01 2.01
N LEU A 21 -7.93 5.35 1.18
CA LEU A 21 -8.05 6.46 0.22
C LEU A 21 -9.05 6.17 -0.89
N GLU A 22 -9.12 4.93 -1.38
CA GLU A 22 -10.13 4.52 -2.37
C GLU A 22 -11.55 4.68 -1.79
N LYS A 23 -11.74 4.31 -0.53
CA LYS A 23 -13.01 4.52 0.18
C LYS A 23 -13.33 6.01 0.31
N GLU A 24 -12.35 6.83 0.65
CA GLU A 24 -12.50 8.29 0.74
C GLU A 24 -12.87 8.90 -0.63
N LEU A 25 -12.16 8.50 -1.69
CA LEU A 25 -12.41 8.93 -3.07
C LEU A 25 -13.85 8.65 -3.53
N SER A 26 -14.42 7.51 -3.10
CA SER A 26 -15.80 7.14 -3.42
C SER A 26 -16.85 8.10 -2.84
N GLY A 27 -16.52 8.79 -1.74
CA GLY A 27 -17.38 9.76 -1.08
C GLY A 27 -17.17 11.20 -1.52
N LEU A 28 -16.11 11.50 -2.27
CA LEU A 28 -15.78 12.86 -2.72
C LEU A 28 -16.48 13.21 -4.04
N SER A 29 -17.06 14.41 -4.08
CA SER A 29 -17.49 15.03 -5.33
C SER A 29 -16.31 15.38 -6.22
N GLU A 30 -16.55 15.56 -7.52
CA GLU A 30 -15.52 16.05 -8.44
C GLU A 30 -14.92 17.38 -7.97
N GLY A 31 -13.60 17.53 -8.14
CA GLY A 31 -12.86 18.70 -7.70
C GLY A 31 -11.44 18.37 -7.25
N SER A 32 -10.71 19.41 -6.85
CA SER A 32 -9.29 19.33 -6.49
C SER A 32 -8.98 18.36 -5.35
N GLU A 33 -9.91 18.16 -4.41
CA GLU A 33 -9.75 17.22 -3.32
C GLU A 33 -9.77 15.77 -3.83
N ARG A 34 -10.71 15.45 -4.72
CA ARG A 34 -10.78 14.14 -5.38
C ARG A 34 -9.53 13.88 -6.22
N ASP A 35 -9.05 14.88 -6.95
CA ASP A 35 -7.83 14.78 -7.76
C ASP A 35 -6.59 14.55 -6.88
N ALA A 36 -6.50 15.23 -5.74
CA ALA A 36 -5.41 15.03 -4.80
C ALA A 36 -5.40 13.62 -4.18
N VAL A 37 -6.59 13.10 -3.81
CA VAL A 37 -6.72 11.73 -3.29
C VAL A 37 -6.36 10.70 -4.38
N ALA A 38 -6.80 10.91 -5.63
CA ALA A 38 -6.45 10.05 -6.75
C ALA A 38 -4.93 10.04 -7.02
N ALA A 39 -4.29 11.20 -7.06
CA ALA A 39 -2.84 11.32 -7.21
C ALA A 39 -2.09 10.63 -6.06
N ARG A 40 -2.62 10.68 -4.83
CA ARG A 40 -2.02 10.00 -3.70
C ARG A 40 -2.13 8.47 -3.82
N ILE A 41 -3.24 7.96 -4.33
CA ILE A 41 -3.42 6.52 -4.62
C ILE A 41 -2.39 6.06 -5.66
N GLU A 42 -2.21 6.83 -6.73
CA GLU A 42 -1.21 6.54 -7.77
C GLU A 42 0.21 6.47 -7.18
N GLN A 43 0.58 7.40 -6.32
CA GLN A 43 1.89 7.38 -5.63
C GLN A 43 2.10 6.11 -4.81
N LEU A 44 1.06 5.60 -4.13
CA LEU A 44 1.16 4.35 -3.36
C LEU A 44 1.34 3.15 -4.30
N GLN A 45 0.67 3.12 -5.45
CA GLN A 45 0.86 2.06 -6.45
C GLN A 45 2.27 2.08 -7.03
N ILE A 46 2.82 3.26 -7.32
CA ILE A 46 4.21 3.41 -7.78
C ILE A 46 5.18 2.92 -6.70
N ALA A 47 4.96 3.28 -5.43
CA ALA A 47 5.80 2.84 -4.33
C ALA A 47 5.78 1.31 -4.14
N ALA A 48 4.61 0.67 -4.29
CA ALA A 48 4.49 -0.78 -4.27
C ALA A 48 5.26 -1.43 -5.42
N ALA A 49 5.08 -0.93 -6.66
CA ALA A 49 5.82 -1.43 -7.82
C ALA A 49 7.34 -1.24 -7.69
N MET A 50 7.79 -0.13 -7.09
CA MET A 50 9.19 0.10 -6.77
C MET A 50 9.71 -0.86 -5.71
N TYR A 51 8.92 -1.15 -4.68
CA TYR A 51 9.28 -2.11 -3.65
C TYR A 51 9.47 -3.51 -4.26
N ASP A 52 8.52 -3.96 -5.08
CA ASP A 52 8.59 -5.24 -5.79
C ASP A 52 9.81 -5.31 -6.72
N PHE A 53 10.15 -4.21 -7.38
CA PHE A 53 11.33 -4.14 -8.25
C PHE A 53 12.65 -4.16 -7.48
N LEU A 54 12.71 -3.48 -6.33
CA LEU A 54 13.93 -3.32 -5.53
C LEU A 54 14.18 -4.48 -4.57
N MET A 55 13.13 -5.21 -4.17
CA MET A 55 13.26 -6.40 -3.33
C MET A 55 13.79 -7.58 -4.16
N PRO A 56 15.00 -8.08 -3.87
CA PRO A 56 15.50 -9.28 -4.53
C PRO A 56 14.60 -10.45 -4.16
N ARG A 57 14.11 -11.18 -5.17
CA ARG A 57 13.25 -12.37 -5.02
C ARG A 57 13.90 -13.51 -4.19
N ASP A 58 15.18 -13.37 -3.84
CA ASP A 58 15.99 -14.37 -3.16
C ASP A 58 15.74 -14.54 -1.65
N GLU A 59 14.99 -13.66 -0.97
CA GLU A 59 14.55 -13.95 0.42
C GLU A 59 13.42 -15.00 0.50
N ALA A 60 12.86 -15.43 -0.64
CA ALA A 60 11.93 -16.56 -0.68
C ALA A 60 12.62 -17.94 -0.74
N ALA A 61 13.97 -18.00 -0.83
CA ALA A 61 14.72 -19.24 -1.01
C ALA A 61 15.81 -19.52 0.03
N THR A 62 15.94 -18.72 1.09
CA THR A 62 16.83 -19.04 2.23
C THR A 62 16.05 -19.67 3.39
N SER A 63 15.42 -20.80 3.08
CA SER A 63 15.18 -21.88 4.03
C SER A 63 15.39 -23.18 3.27
N HIS A 64 16.65 -23.59 3.16
CA HIS A 64 16.97 -24.97 2.83
C HIS A 64 18.20 -25.47 3.58
#